data_AF-A0A4Y2AR64-F1
#
_entry.id   AF-A0A4Y2AR64-F1
#
_cell.length_a   1.000
_cell.length_b   1.000
_cell.length_c   1.000
_cell.angle_alpha   90.00
_cell.angle_beta   90.00
_cell.angle_gamma   90.00
#
_symmetry.space_group_name_H-M   'P 1'
#
loop_
_entity.id
_entity.type
_entity.pdbx_description
1 polymer ?
#
loop_
_entity_poly.entity_id
_entity_poly.type
_entity_poly.pdbx_seq_one_letter_code
_entity_poly.pdbx_strand_id
1 'polypeptide(L)'
;MAFLAKHRKEELISFADDMGIEISSNDKKVDICKNAKESPDFEEEFVRGCLEEIVKQREELKAQAEAAELKRTEALRQEREFELEKIRLSNAAETSSVASTRSENSKNRRSLKNLMQKFDAQVTDISMYLTLFQRQARTAGIEETEWVPQLISLLSLDLAQIIIKEPEEKMQDYLNVKEVLLDRFKMKPETFRLKFTQHKRKPGALWKELVFELRHYLGGWLDGSEVRDFESLKNLMISDQIKRRVLGDVKEHFLDEWGKLVDPLVLAGEIDEYESVMNSRKLHNVRMPERKPLERVKLPSPRKEKKVNS
;
A
#
# COMPACT_ATOMS: atom_id res chain seq x y z
N MET A 1 6.37 1.95 -69.88
CA MET A 1 5.33 1.05 -69.30
C MET A 1 5.11 1.22 -67.79
N ALA A 2 6.02 1.82 -67.00
CA ALA A 2 6.06 1.57 -65.55
C ALA A 2 5.41 2.61 -64.62
N PHE A 3 5.16 3.86 -65.04
CA PHE A 3 4.74 4.91 -64.09
C PHE A 3 3.22 4.99 -63.87
N LEU A 4 2.39 4.95 -64.92
CA LEU A 4 0.91 4.95 -64.80
C LEU A 4 0.38 3.78 -63.95
N ALA A 5 1.07 2.64 -63.99
CA ALA A 5 0.70 1.47 -63.19
C ALA A 5 0.84 1.67 -61.67
N LYS A 6 1.57 2.70 -61.22
CA LYS A 6 1.79 3.02 -59.80
C LYS A 6 0.61 3.76 -59.17
N HIS A 7 -0.15 4.54 -59.94
CA HIS A 7 -1.28 5.33 -59.46
C HIS A 7 -2.53 4.47 -59.24
N ARG A 8 -3.41 4.84 -58.32
CA ARG A 8 -4.63 4.07 -58.05
C ARG A 8 -5.61 4.19 -59.22
N LYS A 9 -6.55 3.24 -59.33
CA LYS A 9 -7.57 3.28 -60.37
C LYS A 9 -8.37 4.59 -60.28
N GLU A 10 -8.71 5.03 -59.08
CA GLU A 10 -9.41 6.30 -58.85
C GLU A 10 -8.63 7.53 -59.33
N GLU A 11 -7.30 7.55 -59.18
CA GLU A 11 -6.43 8.66 -59.61
C GLU A 11 -6.33 8.73 -61.13
N LEU A 12 -6.28 7.56 -61.77
CA LEU A 12 -6.27 7.45 -63.23
C LEU A 12 -7.63 7.79 -63.85
N ILE A 13 -8.72 7.56 -63.12
CA ILE A 13 -10.06 7.97 -63.53
C ILE A 13 -10.18 9.50 -63.47
N SER A 14 -9.81 10.11 -62.34
CA SER A 14 -9.82 11.57 -62.20
C SER A 14 -8.97 12.25 -63.28
N PHE A 15 -7.79 11.69 -63.57
CA PHE A 15 -6.93 12.19 -64.64
C PHE A 15 -7.59 12.11 -66.02
N ALA A 16 -8.24 10.99 -66.33
CA ALA A 16 -8.91 10.82 -67.61
C ALA A 16 -10.15 11.72 -67.74
N ASP A 17 -10.88 11.96 -66.63
CA ASP A 17 -11.98 12.92 -66.58
C ASP A 17 -11.48 14.36 -66.83
N ASP A 18 -10.37 14.76 -66.18
CA ASP A 18 -9.76 16.09 -66.36
C ASP A 18 -9.24 16.32 -67.79
N MET A 19 -8.81 15.24 -68.46
CA MET A 19 -8.31 15.25 -69.84
C MET A 19 -9.41 15.00 -70.88
N GLY A 20 -10.67 14.80 -70.47
CA GLY A 20 -11.79 14.52 -71.37
C GLY A 20 -11.68 13.19 -72.12
N ILE A 21 -10.95 12.21 -71.58
CA ILE A 21 -10.79 10.88 -72.16
C ILE A 21 -12.03 10.05 -71.78
N GLU A 22 -12.78 9.58 -72.78
CA GLU A 22 -13.94 8.71 -72.53
C GLU A 22 -13.51 7.38 -71.91
N ILE A 23 -13.71 7.26 -70.60
CA ILE A 23 -13.50 6.03 -69.84
C ILE A 23 -14.75 5.69 -69.03
N SER A 24 -15.00 4.40 -68.82
CA SER A 24 -16.04 3.92 -67.92
C SER A 24 -15.46 3.69 -66.52
N SER A 25 -16.23 4.02 -65.47
CA SER A 25 -15.88 3.68 -64.08
C SER A 25 -15.64 2.16 -63.87
N ASN A 26 -16.22 1.32 -64.74
CA ASN A 26 -16.03 -0.14 -64.74
C ASN A 26 -14.78 -0.62 -65.47
N ASP A 27 -14.07 0.23 -66.21
CA ASP A 27 -12.90 -0.17 -66.98
C ASP A 27 -11.77 -0.68 -66.08
N LYS A 28 -11.03 -1.69 -66.55
CA LYS A 28 -9.89 -2.18 -65.77
C LYS A 28 -8.81 -1.12 -65.81
N LYS A 29 -8.05 -1.02 -64.71
CA LYS A 29 -6.90 -0.12 -64.59
C LYS A 29 -5.94 -0.21 -65.79
N VAL A 30 -5.78 -1.41 -66.36
CA VAL A 30 -4.91 -1.66 -67.52
C VAL A 30 -5.47 -1.01 -68.79
N ASP A 31 -6.79 -1.02 -68.97
CA ASP A 31 -7.47 -0.44 -70.13
C ASP A 31 -7.45 1.09 -70.06
N ILE A 32 -7.67 1.66 -68.87
CA ILE A 32 -7.53 3.11 -68.61
C ILE A 32 -6.09 3.57 -68.90
N CYS A 33 -5.09 2.83 -68.42
CA CYS A 33 -3.67 3.11 -68.72
C CYS A 33 -3.33 3.00 -70.22
N LYS A 34 -4.11 2.22 -70.98
CA LYS A 34 -3.91 2.03 -72.42
C LYS A 34 -4.52 3.21 -73.18
N ASN A 35 -5.77 3.55 -72.91
CA ASN A 35 -6.47 4.69 -73.52
C ASN A 35 -5.75 6.02 -73.26
N ALA A 36 -5.22 6.21 -72.04
CA ALA A 36 -4.43 7.39 -71.72
C ALA A 36 -3.18 7.56 -72.59
N LYS A 37 -2.53 6.45 -73.01
CA LYS A 37 -1.33 6.49 -73.88
C LYS A 37 -1.65 6.61 -75.36
N GLU A 38 -2.83 6.16 -75.76
CA GLU A 38 -3.31 6.22 -77.15
C GLU A 38 -3.90 7.62 -77.46
N SER A 39 -4.01 8.49 -76.46
CA SER A 39 -4.38 9.89 -76.63
C SER A 39 -3.35 10.64 -77.49
N PRO A 40 -3.78 11.43 -78.50
CA PRO A 40 -2.89 12.17 -79.39
C PRO A 40 -2.03 13.23 -78.66
N ASP A 41 -2.46 13.68 -77.48
CA ASP A 41 -1.82 14.72 -76.68
C ASP A 41 -1.02 14.14 -75.49
N PHE A 42 -0.56 12.89 -75.58
CA PHE A 42 0.18 12.23 -74.50
C PHE A 42 1.63 12.74 -74.39
N GLU A 43 1.89 13.58 -73.37
CA GLU A 43 3.24 13.98 -72.96
C GLU A 43 3.59 13.43 -71.56
N GLU A 44 4.64 12.60 -71.46
CA GLU A 44 4.95 11.86 -70.23
C GLU A 44 5.22 12.75 -69.00
N GLU A 45 5.90 13.90 -69.17
CA GLU A 45 6.14 14.84 -68.07
C GLU A 45 4.89 15.59 -67.65
N PHE A 46 4.05 15.98 -68.61
CA PHE A 46 2.77 16.63 -68.36
C PHE A 46 1.81 15.69 -67.60
N VAL A 47 1.66 14.45 -68.07
CA VAL A 47 0.81 13.43 -67.43
C VAL A 47 1.30 13.08 -66.03
N ARG A 48 2.62 13.05 -65.82
CA ARG A 48 3.20 12.87 -64.49
C ARG A 48 2.82 14.03 -63.56
N GLY A 49 2.96 15.27 -64.03
CA GLY A 49 2.58 16.46 -63.27
C GLY A 49 1.09 16.47 -62.88
N CYS A 50 0.19 16.17 -63.82
CA CYS A 50 -1.24 16.09 -63.54
C CYS A 50 -1.57 15.01 -62.51
N LEU A 51 -0.97 13.82 -62.62
CA LEU A 51 -1.20 12.73 -61.67
C LEU A 51 -0.62 13.03 -60.28
N GLU A 52 0.52 13.71 -60.20
CA GLU A 52 1.09 14.16 -58.93
C GLU A 52 0.20 15.21 -58.25
N GLU A 53 -0.39 16.12 -59.01
CA GLU A 53 -1.34 17.11 -58.51
C GLU A 53 -2.65 16.46 -58.00
N ILE A 54 -3.19 15.49 -58.73
CA ILE A 54 -4.39 14.73 -58.32
C ILE A 54 -4.12 13.95 -57.03
N VAL A 55 -2.96 13.31 -56.90
CA VAL A 55 -2.55 12.61 -55.67
C VAL A 55 -2.46 13.60 -54.51
N LYS A 56 -1.82 14.75 -54.71
CA LYS A 56 -1.67 15.78 -53.70
C LYS A 56 -3.03 16.34 -53.24
N GLN A 57 -3.91 16.69 -54.17
CA GLN A 57 -5.26 17.18 -53.87
C GLN A 57 -6.08 16.16 -53.07
N ARG A 58 -5.96 14.86 -53.40
CA ARG A 58 -6.63 13.80 -52.65
C ARG A 58 -6.10 13.68 -51.22
N GLU A 59 -4.79 13.75 -51.04
CA GLU A 59 -4.17 13.70 -49.71
C GLU A 59 -4.59 14.90 -48.86
N GLU A 60 -4.66 16.10 -49.44
CA GLU A 60 -5.16 17.32 -48.78
C GLU A 60 -6.64 17.18 -48.39
N LEU A 61 -7.50 16.70 -49.28
CA LEU A 61 -8.92 16.46 -48.98
C LEU A 61 -9.10 15.41 -47.87
N LYS A 62 -8.30 14.34 -47.88
CA LYS A 62 -8.34 13.32 -46.84
C LYS A 62 -7.88 13.87 -45.50
N ALA A 63 -6.80 14.63 -45.47
CA ALA A 63 -6.31 15.29 -44.26
C ALA A 63 -7.34 16.30 -43.72
N GLN A 64 -8.03 17.03 -44.61
CA GLN A 64 -9.08 17.97 -44.22
C GLN A 64 -10.31 17.25 -43.65
N ALA A 65 -10.71 16.11 -44.22
CA ALA A 65 -11.81 15.28 -43.71
C ALA A 65 -11.48 14.68 -42.34
N GLU A 66 -10.26 14.15 -42.15
CA GLU A 66 -9.80 13.60 -40.88
C GLU A 66 -9.70 14.69 -39.79
N ALA A 67 -9.20 15.88 -40.14
CA ALA A 67 -9.17 17.03 -39.23
C ALA A 67 -10.59 17.52 -38.86
N ALA A 68 -11.54 17.46 -39.78
CA ALA A 68 -12.93 17.82 -39.52
C ALA A 68 -13.63 16.78 -38.63
N GLU A 69 -13.36 15.49 -38.82
CA GLU A 69 -13.85 14.41 -37.97
C GLU A 69 -13.28 14.52 -36.55
N LEU A 70 -11.97 14.74 -36.42
CA LEU A 70 -11.33 14.94 -35.13
C LEU A 70 -11.95 16.13 -34.38
N LYS A 71 -12.12 17.29 -35.05
CA LYS A 71 -12.80 18.46 -34.47
C LYS A 71 -14.22 18.17 -34.02
N ARG A 72 -14.99 17.37 -34.78
CA ARG A 72 -16.34 16.94 -34.38
C ARG A 72 -16.30 16.05 -33.14
N THR A 73 -15.35 15.12 -33.04
CA THR A 73 -15.22 14.25 -31.86
C THR A 73 -14.79 15.02 -30.62
N GLU A 74 -13.89 16.00 -30.75
CA GLU A 74 -13.48 16.88 -29.67
C GLU A 74 -14.62 17.78 -29.21
N ALA A 75 -15.42 18.35 -30.13
CA ALA A 75 -16.60 19.14 -29.78
C ALA A 75 -17.64 18.31 -29.01
N LEU A 76 -17.90 17.07 -29.44
CA LEU A 76 -18.81 16.14 -28.74
C LEU A 76 -18.29 15.77 -27.35
N ARG A 77 -16.96 15.66 -27.18
CA ARG A 77 -16.33 15.43 -25.88
C ARG A 77 -16.46 16.66 -24.98
N GLN A 78 -16.21 17.86 -25.51
CA GLN A 78 -16.38 19.11 -24.78
C GLN A 78 -17.85 19.34 -24.38
N GLU A 79 -18.81 19.00 -25.25
CA GLU A 79 -20.24 19.08 -24.95
C GLU A 79 -20.63 18.12 -23.82
N ARG A 80 -20.15 16.87 -23.86
CA ARG A 80 -20.34 15.91 -22.76
C ARG A 80 -19.70 16.37 -21.46
N GLU A 81 -18.50 16.95 -21.52
CA GLU A 81 -17.82 17.51 -20.35
C GLU A 81 -18.59 18.69 -19.76
N PHE A 82 -19.11 19.58 -20.61
CA PHE A 82 -19.96 20.70 -20.19
C PHE A 82 -21.29 20.23 -19.59
N GLU A 83 -21.90 19.19 -20.16
CA GLU A 83 -23.14 18.61 -19.64
C GLU A 83 -22.92 17.94 -18.28
N LEU A 84 -21.81 17.21 -18.11
CA LEU A 84 -21.39 16.67 -16.80
C LEU A 84 -21.12 17.77 -15.78
N GLU A 85 -20.50 18.88 -16.18
CA GLU A 85 -20.24 20.01 -15.31
C GLU A 85 -21.53 20.76 -14.95
N LYS A 86 -22.48 20.88 -15.88
CA LYS A 86 -23.82 21.43 -15.62
C LYS A 86 -24.59 20.57 -14.63
N ILE A 87 -24.51 19.24 -14.75
CA ILE A 87 -25.08 18.29 -13.78
C ILE A 87 -24.40 18.41 -12.41
N ARG A 88 -23.07 18.60 -12.37
CA ARG A 88 -22.35 18.85 -11.11
C ARG A 88 -22.78 20.14 -10.45
N LEU A 89 -22.90 21.22 -11.22
CA LEU A 89 -23.33 22.53 -10.71
C LEU A 89 -24.81 22.52 -10.30
N SER A 90 -25.70 21.84 -11.03
CA SER A 90 -27.09 21.68 -10.62
C SER A 90 -27.21 20.85 -9.35
N ASN A 91 -26.48 19.72 -9.26
CA ASN A 91 -26.41 18.93 -8.03
C ASN A 91 -25.80 19.75 -6.88
N ALA A 92 -24.79 20.58 -7.13
CA ALA A 92 -24.19 21.45 -6.14
C ALA A 92 -25.18 22.55 -5.67
N ALA A 93 -25.97 23.15 -6.57
CA ALA A 93 -27.00 24.13 -6.25
C ALA A 93 -28.22 23.52 -5.54
N GLU A 94 -28.60 22.29 -5.89
CA GLU A 94 -29.56 21.49 -5.13
C GLU A 94 -29.01 21.14 -3.75
N THR A 95 -27.71 20.84 -3.63
CA THR A 95 -27.09 20.63 -2.31
C THR A 95 -26.96 21.92 -1.51
N SER A 96 -26.81 23.11 -2.13
CA SER A 96 -26.71 24.39 -1.41
C SER A 96 -28.07 24.93 -0.95
N SER A 97 -29.12 24.75 -1.75
CA SER A 97 -30.51 25.10 -1.37
C SER A 97 -31.07 24.15 -0.30
N VAL A 98 -30.69 22.86 -0.34
CA VAL A 98 -30.96 21.91 0.74
C VAL A 98 -30.03 22.14 1.94
N ALA A 99 -28.79 22.60 1.78
CA ALA A 99 -27.89 22.87 2.91
C ALA A 99 -28.37 24.02 3.81
N SER A 100 -29.02 25.06 3.24
CA SER A 100 -29.47 26.20 4.04
C SER A 100 -30.72 25.91 4.88
N THR A 101 -31.56 24.94 4.49
CA THR A 101 -32.72 24.48 5.28
C THR A 101 -32.42 23.22 6.11
N ARG A 102 -31.37 22.48 5.76
CA ARG A 102 -30.91 21.29 6.49
C ARG A 102 -29.75 21.60 7.46
N SER A 103 -29.26 22.83 7.55
CA SER A 103 -28.26 23.23 8.55
C SER A 103 -28.77 22.99 9.99
N GLU A 104 -30.08 23.14 10.22
CA GLU A 104 -30.69 22.86 11.53
C GLU A 104 -31.17 21.40 11.68
N ASN A 105 -31.55 20.71 10.59
CA ASN A 105 -32.11 19.34 10.63
C ASN A 105 -31.17 18.20 10.14
N SER A 106 -29.94 18.47 9.67
CA SER A 106 -28.94 17.44 9.26
C SER A 106 -28.00 17.01 10.38
N LYS A 107 -28.15 17.54 11.59
CA LYS A 107 -27.57 16.95 12.81
C LYS A 107 -28.18 15.57 13.16
N ASN A 108 -28.79 14.87 12.19
CA ASN A 108 -28.70 13.42 12.11
C ASN A 108 -27.23 13.03 11.88
N ARG A 109 -26.45 13.25 12.95
CA ARG A 109 -25.09 12.82 13.23
C ARG A 109 -24.88 11.47 12.53
N ARG A 110 -23.99 11.40 11.53
CA ARG A 110 -23.54 10.13 10.93
C ARG A 110 -22.85 9.31 12.04
N SER A 111 -23.67 8.68 12.86
CA SER A 111 -23.25 8.01 14.08
C SER A 111 -22.60 6.70 13.70
N LEU A 112 -21.33 6.52 14.07
CA LEU A 112 -20.61 5.28 13.77
C LEU A 112 -21.23 4.07 14.47
N LYS A 113 -22.05 4.29 15.51
CA LYS A 113 -22.86 3.24 16.16
C LYS A 113 -23.74 2.43 15.20
N ASN A 114 -24.19 3.05 14.11
CA ASN A 114 -25.07 2.39 13.14
C ASN A 114 -24.30 1.73 12.01
N LEU A 115 -22.99 2.00 11.91
CA LEU A 115 -22.14 1.61 10.78
C LEU A 115 -21.08 0.58 11.18
N MET A 116 -20.78 0.49 12.47
CA MET A 116 -19.80 -0.42 13.03
C MET A 116 -20.42 -1.22 14.18
N GLN A 117 -20.02 -2.47 14.29
CA GLN A 117 -20.30 -3.28 15.47
C GLN A 117 -19.44 -2.79 16.64
N LYS A 118 -19.93 -3.05 17.86
CA LYS A 118 -19.15 -2.83 19.07
C LYS A 118 -17.87 -3.66 19.04
N PHE A 119 -16.82 -3.14 19.64
CA PHE A 119 -15.56 -3.85 19.72
C PHE A 119 -15.72 -5.15 20.52
N ASP A 120 -15.25 -6.25 19.94
CA ASP A 120 -15.15 -7.55 20.59
C ASP A 120 -13.73 -8.11 20.41
N ALA A 121 -13.02 -8.26 21.52
CA ALA A 121 -11.65 -8.77 21.56
C ALA A 121 -11.53 -10.25 21.14
N GLN A 122 -12.62 -11.03 21.13
CA GLN A 122 -12.62 -12.42 20.68
C GLN A 122 -12.67 -12.52 19.15
N VAL A 123 -13.25 -11.50 18.49
CA VAL A 123 -13.48 -11.50 17.04
C VAL A 123 -12.34 -10.80 16.31
N THR A 124 -11.88 -9.67 16.82
CA THR A 124 -10.92 -8.81 16.14
C THR A 124 -9.92 -8.18 17.08
N ASP A 125 -8.71 -7.97 16.56
CA ASP A 125 -7.66 -7.26 17.27
C ASP A 125 -7.99 -5.78 17.39
N ILE A 126 -7.71 -5.18 18.56
CA ILE A 126 -7.93 -3.76 18.80
C ILE A 126 -7.26 -2.88 17.75
N SER A 127 -6.05 -3.23 17.30
CA SER A 127 -5.33 -2.46 16.28
C SER A 127 -6.06 -2.47 14.93
N MET A 128 -6.59 -3.62 14.53
CA MET A 128 -7.37 -3.77 13.30
C MET A 128 -8.69 -3.02 13.40
N TYR A 129 -9.35 -3.12 14.55
CA TYR A 129 -10.59 -2.41 14.85
C TYR A 129 -10.40 -0.89 14.77
N LEU A 130 -9.32 -0.37 15.37
CA LEU A 130 -8.99 1.06 15.32
C LEU A 130 -8.69 1.50 13.88
N THR A 131 -7.98 0.70 13.08
CA THR A 131 -7.77 1.01 11.64
C THR A 131 -9.09 1.04 10.87
N LEU A 132 -10.00 0.10 11.13
CA LEU A 132 -11.34 0.10 10.53
C LEU A 132 -12.14 1.34 10.95
N PHE A 133 -12.09 1.68 12.23
CA PHE A 133 -12.74 2.86 12.80
C PHE A 133 -12.26 4.15 12.11
N GLN A 134 -10.94 4.35 11.98
CA GLN A 134 -10.37 5.53 11.34
C GLN A 134 -10.82 5.66 9.89
N ARG A 135 -10.80 4.56 9.14
CA ARG A 135 -11.28 4.53 7.75
C ARG A 135 -12.75 4.91 7.71
N GLN A 136 -13.56 4.36 8.61
CA GLN A 136 -15.00 4.60 8.62
C GLN A 136 -15.35 6.04 9.03
N ALA A 137 -14.65 6.59 10.02
CA ALA A 137 -14.79 7.97 10.45
C ALA A 137 -14.44 8.95 9.33
N ARG A 138 -13.33 8.71 8.62
CA ARG A 138 -12.92 9.49 7.44
C ARG A 138 -13.93 9.40 6.31
N THR A 139 -14.39 8.20 5.96
CA THR A 139 -15.41 8.00 4.92
C THR A 139 -16.74 8.66 5.30
N ALA A 140 -17.10 8.67 6.58
CA ALA A 140 -18.29 9.34 7.08
C ALA A 140 -18.13 10.87 7.16
N GLY A 141 -16.93 11.43 6.98
CA GLY A 141 -16.64 12.85 7.11
C GLY A 141 -16.82 13.37 8.53
N ILE A 142 -16.48 12.55 9.53
CA ILE A 142 -16.54 12.94 10.94
C ILE A 142 -15.26 13.69 11.29
N GLU A 143 -15.40 14.88 11.87
CA GLU A 143 -14.27 15.68 12.35
C GLU A 143 -13.49 14.93 13.44
N GLU A 144 -12.16 15.10 13.49
CA GLU A 144 -11.29 14.38 14.43
C GLU A 144 -11.65 14.64 15.90
N THR A 145 -12.19 15.83 16.21
CA THR A 145 -12.74 16.21 17.51
C THR A 145 -13.88 15.29 17.98
N GLU A 146 -14.64 14.74 17.04
CA GLU A 146 -15.75 13.84 17.31
C GLU A 146 -15.33 12.35 17.29
N TRP A 147 -14.07 12.02 17.00
CA TRP A 147 -13.63 10.62 16.91
C TRP A 147 -13.67 9.92 18.27
N VAL A 148 -13.16 10.55 19.32
CA VAL A 148 -13.12 9.91 20.66
C VAL A 148 -14.53 9.64 21.21
N PRO A 149 -15.49 10.60 21.21
CA PRO A 149 -16.85 10.32 21.65
C PRO A 149 -17.53 9.18 20.87
N GLN A 150 -17.31 9.12 19.55
CA GLN A 150 -17.84 8.03 18.72
C GLN A 150 -17.18 6.70 19.06
N LEU A 151 -15.86 6.68 19.28
CA LEU A 151 -15.10 5.49 19.66
C LEU A 151 -15.55 4.95 21.02
N ILE A 152 -15.62 5.79 22.06
CA ILE A 152 -16.09 5.39 23.41
C ILE A 152 -17.44 4.67 23.32
N SER A 153 -18.30 5.16 22.43
CA SER A 153 -19.64 4.63 22.26
C SER A 153 -19.72 3.25 21.59
N LEU A 154 -18.63 2.83 20.95
CA LEU A 154 -18.43 1.53 20.31
C LEU A 154 -17.60 0.56 21.16
N LEU A 155 -16.94 1.06 22.21
CA LEU A 155 -16.16 0.25 23.13
C LEU A 155 -17.02 -0.33 24.26
N SER A 156 -16.52 -1.36 24.91
CA SER A 156 -17.10 -1.86 26.17
C SER A 156 -16.84 -0.86 27.31
N LEU A 157 -17.67 -0.94 28.36
CA LEU A 157 -17.57 -0.01 29.51
C LEU A 157 -16.18 -0.06 30.17
N ASP A 158 -15.60 -1.25 30.28
CA ASP A 158 -14.27 -1.45 30.88
C ASP A 158 -13.16 -0.72 30.10
N LEU A 159 -13.26 -0.65 28.78
CA LEU A 159 -12.29 0.07 27.95
C LEU A 159 -12.52 1.58 27.99
N ALA A 160 -13.79 2.01 28.02
CA ALA A 160 -14.13 3.42 28.19
C ALA A 160 -13.64 3.97 29.55
N GLN A 161 -13.70 3.16 30.62
CA GLN A 161 -13.18 3.54 31.93
C GLN A 161 -11.67 3.78 31.95
N ILE A 162 -10.91 3.17 31.04
CA ILE A 162 -9.46 3.43 30.94
C ILE A 162 -9.23 4.81 30.34
N ILE A 163 -10.03 5.18 29.34
CA ILE A 163 -9.96 6.48 28.67
C ILE A 163 -10.31 7.62 29.65
N ILE A 164 -11.31 7.42 30.52
CA ILE A 164 -11.75 8.42 31.52
C ILE A 164 -10.68 8.69 32.60
N LYS A 165 -9.72 7.77 32.81
CA LYS A 165 -8.64 7.98 33.79
C LYS A 165 -7.55 8.91 33.29
N GLU A 166 -7.50 9.19 31.99
CA GLU A 166 -6.59 10.16 31.41
C GLU A 166 -7.09 11.59 31.67
N PRO A 167 -6.20 12.58 31.77
CA PRO A 167 -6.60 13.99 31.90
C PRO A 167 -7.42 14.44 30.67
N GLU A 168 -8.30 15.42 30.87
CA GLU A 168 -9.32 15.80 29.87
C GLU A 168 -8.70 16.23 28.54
N GLU A 169 -7.55 16.90 28.56
CA GLU A 169 -6.83 17.33 27.36
C GLU A 169 -6.36 16.13 26.52
N LYS A 170 -5.89 15.08 27.19
CA LYS A 170 -5.41 13.84 26.57
C LYS A 170 -6.54 12.89 26.18
N MET A 171 -7.69 13.02 26.83
CA MET A 171 -8.89 12.26 26.49
C MET A 171 -9.50 12.74 25.17
N GLN A 172 -9.39 14.03 24.86
CA GLN A 172 -9.90 14.58 23.59
C GLN A 172 -8.99 14.24 22.40
N ASP A 173 -7.69 14.01 22.65
CA ASP A 173 -6.75 13.59 21.62
C ASP A 173 -6.91 12.10 21.27
N TYR A 174 -7.35 11.85 20.04
CA TYR A 174 -7.50 10.51 19.50
C TYR A 174 -6.18 9.73 19.45
N LEU A 175 -5.04 10.39 19.19
CA LEU A 175 -3.74 9.69 19.13
C LEU A 175 -3.37 9.14 20.50
N ASN A 176 -3.52 9.94 21.55
CA ASN A 176 -3.32 9.49 22.91
C ASN A 176 -4.28 8.36 23.28
N VAL A 177 -5.58 8.49 22.98
CA VAL A 177 -6.57 7.42 23.24
C VAL A 177 -6.20 6.13 22.49
N LYS A 178 -5.75 6.23 21.24
CA LYS A 178 -5.25 5.08 20.46
C LYS A 178 -4.07 4.41 21.16
N GLU A 179 -3.10 5.17 21.64
CA GLU A 179 -1.93 4.64 22.36
C GLU A 179 -2.33 3.93 23.66
N VAL A 180 -3.19 4.56 24.48
CA VAL A 180 -3.70 3.97 25.73
C VAL A 180 -4.42 2.65 25.48
N LEU A 181 -5.24 2.59 24.43
CA LEU A 181 -5.93 1.36 24.04
C LEU A 181 -4.92 0.30 23.55
N LEU A 182 -3.94 0.67 22.72
CA LEU A 182 -2.92 -0.27 22.27
C LEU A 182 -2.09 -0.82 23.43
N ASP A 183 -1.70 0.02 24.39
CA ASP A 183 -0.92 -0.39 25.55
C ASP A 183 -1.73 -1.34 26.47
N ARG A 184 -3.03 -1.07 26.66
CA ARG A 184 -3.93 -1.98 27.40
C ARG A 184 -3.93 -3.40 26.82
N PHE A 185 -3.88 -3.53 25.50
CA PHE A 185 -3.81 -4.81 24.81
C PHE A 185 -2.37 -5.29 24.55
N LYS A 186 -1.37 -4.62 25.13
CA LYS A 186 0.06 -4.92 24.96
C LYS A 186 0.49 -4.95 23.48
N MET A 187 -0.13 -4.12 22.64
CA MET A 187 0.17 -4.01 21.21
C MET A 187 1.40 -3.12 20.98
N LYS A 188 2.55 -3.63 21.41
CA LYS A 188 3.87 -3.03 21.19
C LYS A 188 4.47 -3.47 19.83
N PRO A 189 5.55 -2.84 19.34
CA PRO A 189 6.16 -3.21 18.06
C PRO A 189 6.52 -4.70 18.00
N GLU A 190 7.04 -5.26 19.10
CA GLU A 190 7.35 -6.69 19.21
C GLU A 190 6.10 -7.59 19.10
N THR A 191 4.95 -7.15 19.61
CA THR A 191 3.68 -7.87 19.47
C THR A 191 3.22 -7.88 18.02
N PHE A 192 3.35 -6.75 17.31
CA PHE A 192 3.07 -6.68 15.87
C PHE A 192 3.99 -7.60 15.06
N ARG A 193 5.28 -7.64 15.38
CA ARG A 193 6.26 -8.56 14.78
C ARG A 193 5.89 -10.03 15.00
N LEU A 194 5.54 -10.41 16.23
CA LEU A 194 5.12 -11.77 16.55
C LEU A 194 3.85 -12.15 15.79
N LYS A 195 2.87 -11.25 15.73
CA LYS A 195 1.67 -11.46 14.91
C LYS A 195 2.04 -11.59 13.43
N PHE A 196 2.84 -10.70 12.86
CA PHE A 196 3.26 -10.81 11.47
C PHE A 196 3.93 -12.15 11.13
N THR A 197 4.75 -12.69 12.04
CA THR A 197 5.54 -13.92 11.79
C THR A 197 4.79 -15.21 12.10
N GLN A 198 3.94 -15.20 13.14
CA GLN A 198 3.28 -16.40 13.64
C GLN A 198 1.81 -16.49 13.21
N HIS A 199 1.25 -15.42 12.65
CA HIS A 199 -0.15 -15.41 12.23
C HIS A 199 -0.40 -16.40 11.10
N LYS A 200 -1.41 -17.23 11.31
CA LYS A 200 -1.79 -18.30 10.39
C LYS A 200 -3.16 -17.99 9.82
N ARG A 201 -3.37 -18.41 8.57
CA ARG A 201 -4.68 -18.35 7.93
C ARG A 201 -5.68 -19.15 8.76
N LYS A 202 -6.81 -18.53 9.08
CA LYS A 202 -7.93 -19.22 9.74
C LYS A 202 -8.55 -20.25 8.78
N PRO A 203 -9.05 -21.40 9.28
CA PRO A 203 -9.83 -22.33 8.46
C PRO A 203 -11.02 -21.60 7.83
N GLY A 204 -11.19 -21.71 6.51
CA GLY A 204 -12.27 -21.03 5.76
C GLY A 204 -11.99 -19.58 5.33
N ALA A 205 -10.95 -18.92 5.84
CA ALA A 205 -10.59 -17.56 5.45
C ALA A 205 -9.91 -17.48 4.07
N LEU A 206 -10.11 -16.38 3.36
CA LEU A 206 -9.50 -16.15 2.04
C LEU A 206 -8.01 -15.78 2.19
N TRP A 207 -7.19 -16.13 1.19
CA TRP A 207 -5.78 -15.70 1.16
C TRP A 207 -5.64 -14.17 1.09
N LYS A 208 -6.60 -13.47 0.46
CA LYS A 208 -6.63 -12.01 0.43
C LYS A 208 -6.81 -11.38 1.81
N GLU A 209 -7.58 -12.03 2.69
CA GLU A 209 -7.76 -11.58 4.07
C GLU A 209 -6.44 -11.70 4.84
N LEU A 210 -5.74 -12.83 4.70
CA LEU A 210 -4.41 -13.00 5.32
C LEU A 210 -3.43 -11.93 4.84
N VAL A 211 -3.40 -11.61 3.55
CA VAL A 211 -2.52 -10.55 3.02
C VAL A 211 -2.85 -9.19 3.67
N PHE A 212 -4.14 -8.88 3.83
CA PHE A 212 -4.57 -7.65 4.49
C PHE A 212 -4.14 -7.60 5.96
N GLU A 213 -4.33 -8.70 6.69
CA GLU A 213 -3.92 -8.83 8.09
C GLU A 213 -2.39 -8.70 8.25
N LEU A 214 -1.62 -9.39 7.41
CA LEU A 214 -0.15 -9.30 7.43
C LEU A 214 0.36 -7.90 7.09
N ARG A 215 -0.26 -7.21 6.12
CA ARG A 215 0.08 -5.82 5.81
C ARG A 215 -0.17 -4.88 6.98
N HIS A 216 -1.28 -5.08 7.69
CA HIS A 216 -1.60 -4.30 8.89
C HIS A 216 -0.58 -4.56 10.01
N TYR A 217 -0.24 -5.82 10.29
CA TYR A 217 0.74 -6.14 11.32
C TYR A 217 2.14 -5.64 10.97
N LEU A 218 2.55 -5.74 9.69
CA LEU A 218 3.80 -5.18 9.22
C LEU A 218 3.80 -3.65 9.40
N GLY A 219 2.73 -2.95 9.00
CA GLY A 219 2.62 -1.50 9.19
C GLY A 219 2.78 -1.08 10.65
N GLY A 220 2.05 -1.74 11.57
CA GLY A 220 2.17 -1.46 13.00
C GLY A 220 3.56 -1.76 13.58
N TRP A 221 4.27 -2.76 13.02
CA TRP A 221 5.66 -3.04 13.40
C TRP A 221 6.60 -1.95 12.90
N LEU A 222 6.47 -1.52 11.64
CA LEU A 222 7.31 -0.47 11.05
C LEU A 222 7.11 0.88 11.72
N ASP A 223 5.85 1.27 11.96
CA ASP A 223 5.49 2.52 12.64
C ASP A 223 6.09 2.55 14.05
N GLY A 224 5.96 1.44 14.78
CA GLY A 224 6.46 1.31 16.14
C GLY A 224 7.97 1.14 16.28
N SER A 225 8.65 0.74 15.20
CA SER A 225 10.12 0.71 15.10
C SER A 225 10.70 1.95 14.42
N GLU A 226 9.87 2.98 14.17
CA GLU A 226 10.24 4.24 13.52
C GLU A 226 10.94 4.08 12.16
N VAL A 227 10.60 3.05 11.40
CA VAL A 227 11.20 2.78 10.08
C VAL A 227 10.60 3.70 9.03
N ARG A 228 11.39 4.65 8.51
CA ARG A 228 10.94 5.68 7.55
C ARG A 228 11.44 5.49 6.13
N ASP A 229 12.48 4.69 5.93
CA ASP A 229 13.11 4.47 4.63
C ASP A 229 13.45 3.00 4.37
N PHE A 230 13.87 2.71 3.13
CA PHE A 230 14.18 1.36 2.70
C PHE A 230 15.43 0.78 3.39
N GLU A 231 16.39 1.61 3.80
CA GLU A 231 17.60 1.14 4.45
C GLU A 231 17.31 0.72 5.89
N SER A 232 16.54 1.53 6.60
CA SER A 232 15.99 1.23 7.93
C SER A 232 15.16 -0.06 7.91
N LEU A 233 14.41 -0.30 6.83
CA LEU A 233 13.70 -1.57 6.63
C LEU A 233 14.66 -2.74 6.46
N LYS A 234 15.69 -2.62 5.63
CA LYS A 234 16.72 -3.67 5.45
C LYS A 234 17.40 -3.98 6.78
N ASN A 235 17.79 -2.96 7.52
CA ASN A 235 18.39 -3.07 8.84
C ASN A 235 17.45 -3.79 9.81
N LEU A 236 16.18 -3.39 9.87
CA LEU A 236 15.17 -4.09 10.68
C LEU A 236 15.04 -5.57 10.32
N MET A 237 15.00 -5.90 9.02
CA MET A 237 14.88 -7.30 8.57
C MET A 237 16.11 -8.14 8.96
N ILE A 238 17.32 -7.59 8.80
CA ILE A 238 18.56 -8.30 9.16
C ILE A 238 18.62 -8.46 10.69
N SER A 239 18.35 -7.39 11.44
CA SER A 239 18.29 -7.42 12.90
C SER A 239 17.28 -8.43 13.41
N ASP A 240 16.09 -8.50 12.81
CA ASP A 240 15.11 -9.52 13.18
C ASP A 240 15.61 -10.96 12.92
N GLN A 241 16.33 -11.19 11.82
CA GLN A 241 16.94 -12.50 11.56
C GLN A 241 18.04 -12.86 12.56
N ILE A 242 18.84 -11.88 12.99
CA ILE A 242 19.85 -12.08 14.05
C ILE A 242 19.14 -12.41 15.37
N LYS A 243 18.14 -11.61 15.78
CA LYS A 243 17.38 -11.81 17.01
C LYS A 243 16.73 -13.19 17.12
N ARG A 244 16.33 -13.80 16.00
CA ARG A 244 15.76 -15.17 15.99
C ARG A 244 16.79 -16.26 16.26
N ARG A 245 18.08 -15.99 16.07
CA ARG A 245 19.19 -16.94 16.28
C ARG A 245 19.82 -16.82 17.65
N VAL A 246 19.58 -15.71 18.35
CA VAL A 246 20.11 -15.45 19.70
C VAL A 246 19.39 -16.34 20.73
N LEU A 247 20.17 -16.91 21.65
CA LEU A 247 19.67 -17.74 22.74
C LEU A 247 18.79 -16.92 23.71
N GLY A 248 17.84 -17.60 24.38
CA GLY A 248 16.90 -16.97 25.30
C GLY A 248 17.56 -16.16 26.42
N ASP A 249 18.63 -16.69 27.00
CA ASP A 249 19.35 -16.08 28.12
C ASP A 249 19.94 -14.69 27.77
N VAL A 250 20.42 -14.53 26.53
CA VAL A 250 20.95 -13.25 26.04
C VAL A 250 19.79 -12.29 25.80
N LYS A 251 18.67 -12.76 25.24
CA LYS A 251 17.47 -11.94 25.02
C LYS A 251 16.88 -11.40 26.33
N GLU A 252 16.91 -12.17 27.40
CA GLU A 252 16.42 -11.74 28.72
C GLU A 252 17.22 -10.56 29.30
N HIS A 253 18.49 -10.43 28.94
CA HIS A 253 19.31 -9.30 29.37
C HIS A 253 18.86 -7.97 28.77
N PHE A 254 18.34 -8.00 27.54
CA PHE A 254 18.03 -6.81 26.75
C PHE A 254 16.52 -6.53 26.62
N LEU A 255 15.64 -7.10 27.45
CA LEU A 255 14.18 -7.07 27.22
C LEU A 255 13.59 -5.69 26.87
N ASP A 256 14.06 -4.63 27.53
CA ASP A 256 13.56 -3.25 27.35
C ASP A 256 14.13 -2.54 26.11
N GLU A 257 15.30 -2.98 25.65
CA GLU A 257 16.04 -2.39 24.52
C GLU A 257 15.95 -3.25 23.26
N TRP A 258 15.54 -4.51 23.39
CA TRP A 258 15.48 -5.51 22.33
C TRP A 258 14.63 -5.05 21.14
N GLY A 259 13.53 -4.34 21.41
CA GLY A 259 12.67 -3.78 20.37
C GLY A 259 13.28 -2.56 19.65
N LYS A 260 14.20 -1.85 20.30
CA LYS A 260 14.83 -0.60 19.83
C LYS A 260 16.10 -0.84 19.01
N LEU A 261 16.75 -1.98 19.20
CA LEU A 261 17.94 -2.38 18.46
C LEU A 261 17.57 -2.77 17.01
N VAL A 262 17.40 -1.77 16.15
CA VAL A 262 17.05 -1.95 14.72
C VAL A 262 18.30 -2.04 13.84
N ASP A 263 19.41 -1.44 14.26
CA ASP A 263 20.68 -1.51 13.52
C ASP A 263 21.39 -2.87 13.72
N PRO A 264 21.71 -3.61 12.64
CA PRO A 264 22.33 -4.93 12.75
C PRO A 264 23.72 -4.93 13.37
N LEU A 265 24.53 -3.91 13.12
CA LEU A 265 25.91 -3.84 13.59
C LEU A 265 25.94 -3.47 15.08
N VAL A 266 25.10 -2.53 15.50
CA VAL A 266 24.93 -2.20 16.92
C VAL A 266 24.41 -3.41 17.67
N LEU A 267 23.37 -4.08 17.16
CA LEU A 267 22.83 -5.30 17.77
C LEU A 267 23.89 -6.39 17.91
N ALA A 268 24.69 -6.64 16.87
CA ALA A 268 25.75 -7.64 16.91
C ALA A 268 26.81 -7.29 17.96
N GLY A 269 27.23 -6.01 18.03
CA GLY A 269 28.20 -5.54 19.02
C GLY A 269 27.76 -5.77 20.46
N GLU A 270 26.49 -5.44 20.78
CA GLU A 270 25.92 -5.65 22.11
C GLU A 270 25.86 -7.14 22.49
N ILE A 271 25.51 -8.01 21.54
CA ILE A 271 25.49 -9.47 21.75
C ILE A 271 26.90 -9.99 22.01
N ASP A 272 27.87 -9.61 21.17
CA ASP A 272 29.26 -10.05 21.30
C ASP A 272 29.89 -9.59 22.63
N GLU A 273 29.58 -8.37 23.08
CA GLU A 273 30.05 -7.85 24.36
C GLU A 273 29.48 -8.64 25.55
N TYR A 274 28.16 -8.91 25.53
CA TYR A 274 27.52 -9.73 26.55
C TYR A 274 28.11 -11.15 26.60
N GLU A 275 28.26 -11.80 25.44
CA GLU A 275 28.82 -13.15 25.35
C GLU A 275 30.28 -13.19 25.84
N SER A 276 31.08 -12.17 25.53
CA SER A 276 32.46 -12.04 26.00
C SER A 276 32.53 -11.96 27.54
N VAL A 277 31.68 -11.14 28.16
CA VAL A 277 31.60 -11.00 29.63
C VAL A 277 31.14 -12.31 30.26
N MET A 278 30.12 -12.96 29.70
CA MET A 278 29.59 -14.23 30.20
C MET A 278 30.61 -15.36 30.10
N ASN A 279 31.31 -15.48 28.97
CA ASN A 279 32.35 -16.47 28.76
C ASN A 279 33.55 -16.23 29.70
N SER A 280 33.91 -14.97 29.94
CA SER A 280 34.95 -14.60 30.91
C SER A 280 34.60 -14.99 32.34
N ARG A 281 33.34 -14.82 32.76
CA ARG A 281 32.85 -15.27 34.09
C ARG A 281 32.84 -16.79 34.22
N LYS A 282 32.44 -17.53 33.17
CA LYS A 282 32.49 -18.99 33.14
C LYS A 282 33.93 -19.50 33.26
N LEU A 283 34.87 -18.89 32.52
CA LEU A 283 36.29 -19.22 32.61
C LEU A 283 36.87 -18.93 34.00
N HIS A 284 36.51 -17.80 34.62
CA HIS A 284 36.96 -17.47 35.98
C HIS A 284 36.42 -18.46 37.03
N ASN A 285 35.17 -18.91 36.90
CA ASN A 285 34.57 -19.89 37.82
C ASN A 285 35.14 -21.30 37.64
N VAL A 286 35.55 -21.68 36.43
CA VAL A 286 36.26 -22.95 36.15
C VAL A 286 37.71 -22.92 36.64
N ARG A 287 38.33 -21.74 36.73
CA ARG A 287 39.73 -21.58 37.18
C ARG A 287 39.90 -21.52 38.70
N MET A 288 38.81 -21.43 39.47
CA MET A 288 38.87 -21.66 40.92
C MET A 288 39.08 -23.15 41.17
N PRO A 289 40.22 -23.58 41.74
CA PRO A 289 40.39 -24.98 42.06
C PRO A 289 39.34 -25.36 43.11
N GLU A 290 38.66 -26.49 42.89
CA GLU A 290 37.87 -27.15 43.94
C GLU A 290 38.70 -27.11 45.23
N ARG A 291 38.21 -26.37 46.23
CA ARG A 291 38.79 -26.45 47.56
C ARG A 291 38.57 -27.88 48.01
N LYS A 292 39.65 -28.68 47.97
CA LYS A 292 39.68 -30.03 48.55
C LYS A 292 39.01 -29.96 49.93
N PRO A 293 38.08 -30.86 50.25
CA PRO A 293 37.47 -30.87 51.57
C PRO A 293 38.61 -31.04 52.59
N LEU A 294 38.69 -30.08 53.52
CA LEU A 294 39.64 -30.11 54.64
C LEU A 294 39.58 -31.49 55.29
N GLU A 295 40.70 -32.19 55.27
CA GLU A 295 40.89 -33.43 56.02
C GLU A 295 40.47 -33.15 57.47
N ARG A 296 39.38 -33.80 57.90
CA ARG A 296 39.00 -33.83 59.32
C ARG A 296 40.15 -34.47 60.07
N VAL A 297 40.93 -33.64 60.75
CA VAL A 297 41.84 -34.09 61.81
C VAL A 297 41.00 -34.89 62.80
N LYS A 298 41.21 -36.22 62.82
CA LYS A 298 40.64 -37.11 63.83
C LYS A 298 41.23 -36.73 65.18
N LEU A 299 40.44 -36.07 66.02
CA LEU A 299 40.73 -35.97 67.46
C LEU A 299 40.62 -37.38 68.08
N PRO A 300 41.55 -37.79 68.98
CA PRO A 300 41.46 -39.09 69.64
C PRO A 300 40.27 -39.11 70.61
N SER A 301 39.49 -40.19 70.56
CA SER A 301 38.36 -40.44 71.45
C SER A 301 38.85 -40.77 72.87
N PRO A 302 38.21 -40.28 73.95
CA PRO A 302 38.63 -40.60 75.32
C PRO A 302 38.32 -42.06 75.67
N ARG A 303 39.32 -42.73 76.26
CA ARG A 303 39.25 -44.11 76.78
C ARG A 303 38.12 -44.24 77.81
N LYS A 304 37.25 -45.24 77.62
CA LYS A 304 36.31 -45.71 78.64
C LYS A 304 37.09 -46.41 79.77
N GLU A 305 37.05 -45.85 80.96
CA GLU A 305 37.44 -46.55 82.19
C GLU A 305 36.47 -47.71 82.43
N LYS A 306 37.02 -48.93 82.51
CA LYS A 306 36.31 -50.11 82.97
C LYS A 306 36.20 -50.03 84.50
N LYS A 307 34.96 -49.96 85.01
CA LYS A 307 34.65 -50.39 86.37
C LYS A 307 34.93 -51.89 86.49
N VAL A 308 35.83 -52.27 87.39
CA VAL A 308 35.96 -53.63 87.92
C VAL A 308 35.31 -53.60 89.29
N ASN A 309 34.26 -54.42 89.47
CA ASN A 309 33.68 -54.71 90.77
C ASN A 309 34.63 -55.65 91.53
N SER A 310 34.88 -55.35 92.80
CA SER A 310 34.84 -56.35 93.86
C SER A 310 34.45 -55.68 95.18
#